data_AF-B1KCD7-F1
#
_entry.id   AF-B1KCD7-F1
#
_cell.length_a   1.000
_cell.length_b   1.000
_cell.length_c   1.000
_cell.angle_alpha   90.00
_cell.angle_beta   90.00
_cell.angle_gamma   90.00
#
_symmetry.space_group_name_H-M   'P 1'
#
loop_
_entity.id
_entity.type
_entity.pdbx_description
1 polymer ?
#
loop_
_entity_poly.entity_id
_entity_poly.type
_entity_poly.pdbx_seq_one_letter_code
_entity_poly.pdbx_strand_id
1 'polypeptide(L)'
;MSALPILIVGGSGKTGARVDARLRARGLATRPVSRTSAVRFDWTAPEICPAALDGVSTAYVTYQPDLAVEGAVAATGVWRA
;
A
#
# COMPACT_ATOMS: atom_id res chain seq x y z
N MET A 1 10.56 -9.91 18.63
CA MET A 1 10.61 -9.34 17.26
C MET A 1 9.35 -8.51 17.07
N SER A 2 9.47 -7.21 16.77
CA SER A 2 8.29 -6.42 16.35
C SER A 2 7.86 -6.92 14.97
N ALA A 3 6.57 -7.18 14.77
CA ALA A 3 6.07 -7.58 13.46
C ALA A 3 6.16 -6.39 12.49
N LEU A 4 6.70 -6.61 11.28
CA LEU A 4 6.70 -5.60 10.23
C LEU A 4 5.25 -5.27 9.85
N PRO A 5 4.87 -3.98 9.72
CA PRO A 5 3.51 -3.61 9.35
C PRO A 5 3.18 -4.06 7.94
N ILE A 6 1.92 -4.46 7.72
CA ILE A 6 1.38 -4.69 6.38
C ILE A 6 1.04 -3.32 5.76
N LEU A 7 1.65 -3.00 4.63
CA LEU A 7 1.32 -1.78 3.88
C LEU A 7 -0.05 -1.93 3.21
N ILE A 8 -0.88 -0.88 3.28
CA ILE A 8 -2.20 -0.86 2.63
C ILE A 8 -2.25 0.35 1.71
N VAL A 9 -1.99 0.12 0.42
CA VAL A 9 -2.12 1.14 -0.61
C VAL A 9 -3.60 1.47 -0.80
N GLY A 10 -3.93 2.76 -0.85
CA GLY A 10 -5.31 3.21 -0.89
C GLY A 10 -6.03 2.99 0.45
N GLY A 11 -5.31 3.13 1.57
CA GLY A 11 -5.81 2.83 2.92
C GLY A 11 -7.07 3.61 3.33
N SER A 12 -7.28 4.82 2.80
CA SER A 12 -8.51 5.60 3.00
C SER A 12 -9.64 5.28 2.02
N GLY A 13 -9.40 4.38 1.07
CA GLY A 13 -10.38 3.95 0.06
C GLY A 13 -11.37 2.91 0.57
N LYS A 14 -12.38 2.61 -0.25
CA LYS A 14 -13.49 1.68 0.09
C LYS A 14 -13.00 0.32 0.55
N THR A 15 -12.07 -0.28 -0.17
CA THR A 15 -11.55 -1.61 0.16
C THR A 15 -10.42 -1.51 1.18
N GLY A 16 -9.48 -0.58 1.00
CA GLY A 16 -8.35 -0.35 1.91
C GLY A 16 -8.78 -0.14 3.36
N ALA A 17 -9.77 0.71 3.63
CA ALA A 17 -10.24 0.97 4.99
C ALA A 17 -10.81 -0.28 5.67
N ARG A 18 -11.51 -1.13 4.91
CA ARG A 18 -12.07 -2.40 5.40
C ARG A 18 -11.01 -3.46 5.63
N VAL A 19 -9.95 -3.47 4.80
CA VAL A 19 -8.81 -4.37 4.99
C VAL A 19 -8.02 -3.96 6.23
N ASP A 20 -7.74 -2.67 6.41
CA ASP A 20 -7.04 -2.13 7.59
C ASP A 20 -7.77 -2.50 8.89
N ALA A 21 -9.07 -2.22 8.96
CA ALA A 21 -9.88 -2.55 10.13
C ALA A 21 -9.84 -4.05 10.48
N ARG A 22 -9.92 -4.94 9.48
CA ARG A 22 -9.88 -6.40 9.70
C ARG A 22 -8.51 -6.92 10.13
N LEU A 23 -7.44 -6.36 9.59
CA LEU A 23 -6.07 -6.74 9.98
C LEU A 23 -5.76 -6.26 11.40
N ARG A 24 -6.12 -5.02 11.74
CA ARG A 24 -5.99 -4.49 13.11
C ARG A 24 -6.79 -5.29 14.12
N ALA A 25 -8.03 -5.70 13.77
CA ALA A 25 -8.85 -6.55 14.64
C ALA A 25 -8.23 -7.94 14.92
N ARG A 26 -7.28 -8.39 14.08
CA ARG A 26 -6.50 -9.62 14.27
C ARG A 26 -5.17 -9.40 15.00
N GLY A 27 -4.90 -8.18 15.48
CA GLY A 27 -3.64 -7.83 16.14
C GLY A 27 -2.45 -7.66 15.19
N LEU A 28 -2.69 -7.54 13.88
CA LEU A 28 -1.63 -7.33 12.90
C LEU A 28 -1.33 -5.83 12.76
N ALA A 29 -0.04 -5.48 12.75
CA ALA A 29 0.41 -4.12 12.50
C ALA A 29 0.11 -3.74 11.04
N THR A 30 -0.37 -2.52 10.80
CA THR A 30 -0.68 -2.02 9.46
C THR A 30 -0.15 -0.60 9.25
N ARG A 31 0.15 -0.28 7.99
CA ARG A 31 0.52 1.06 7.54
C ARG A 31 -0.39 1.44 6.35
N PRO A 32 -1.55 2.07 6.58
CA PRO A 32 -2.37 2.60 5.50
C PRO A 32 -1.69 3.82 4.88
N VAL A 33 -1.58 3.84 3.54
CA VAL A 33 -1.01 4.94 2.77
C VAL A 33 -1.96 5.40 1.66
N SER A 34 -1.89 6.68 1.34
CA SER A 34 -2.66 7.36 0.31
C SER A 34 -1.89 8.59 -0.18
N ARG A 35 -2.49 9.34 -1.11
CA ARG A 35 -1.95 10.64 -1.57
C ARG A 35 -1.90 11.70 -0.48
N THR A 36 -2.69 11.54 0.58
CA THR A 36 -2.86 12.53 1.66
C THR A 36 -2.40 12.04 3.03
N SER A 37 -1.89 10.82 3.15
CA SER A 37 -1.30 10.32 4.39
C SER A 37 0.06 10.95 4.68
N ALA A 38 0.51 10.88 5.94
CA ALA A 38 1.82 11.40 6.36
C ALA A 38 2.98 10.74 5.58
N VAL A 39 2.94 9.41 5.45
CA VAL A 39 3.78 8.68 4.50
C VAL A 39 2.97 8.55 3.22
N ARG A 40 3.33 9.31 2.18
CA ARG A 40 2.56 9.38 0.94
C ARG A 40 2.80 8.19 0.04
N PHE A 41 1.77 7.80 -0.70
CA PHE A 41 1.85 6.86 -1.81
C PHE A 41 0.97 7.38 -2.95
N ASP A 42 1.58 7.54 -4.14
CA ASP A 42 0.89 7.98 -5.34
C ASP A 42 1.45 7.28 -6.58
N TRP A 43 0.59 6.54 -7.28
CA TRP A 43 0.95 5.83 -8.51
C TRP A 43 1.46 6.77 -9.61
N THR A 44 1.08 8.06 -9.58
CA THR A 44 1.54 9.05 -10.57
C THR A 44 2.84 9.75 -10.18
N ALA A 45 3.36 9.51 -8.97
CA ALA A 45 4.60 10.08 -8.46
C ALA A 45 5.51 8.95 -7.92
N PRO A 46 6.13 8.16 -8.82
CA PRO A 46 6.87 6.98 -8.39
C PRO A 46 8.10 7.31 -7.52
N GLU A 47 8.61 8.52 -7.57
CA GLU A 47 9.75 8.97 -6.78
C GLU A 47 9.46 9.06 -5.27
N ILE A 48 8.20 9.22 -4.85
CA ILE A 48 7.84 9.38 -3.43
C ILE A 48 7.44 8.09 -2.73
N CYS A 49 7.01 7.05 -3.46
CA CYS A 49 6.50 5.84 -2.82
C CYS A 49 7.54 4.90 -2.18
N PRO A 50 8.87 4.94 -2.45
CA PRO A 50 9.80 4.04 -1.76
C PRO A 50 9.77 4.19 -0.24
N ALA A 51 9.53 5.41 0.27
CA ALA A 51 9.40 5.67 1.71
C ALA A 51 8.23 4.91 2.35
N ALA A 52 7.19 4.55 1.58
CA ALA A 52 6.07 3.76 2.08
C ALA A 52 6.45 2.28 2.31
N LEU A 53 7.43 1.77 1.55
CA LEU A 53 7.88 0.38 1.57
C LEU A 53 8.89 0.09 2.68
N ASP A 54 9.51 1.12 3.27
CA ASP A 54 10.54 0.95 4.29
C ASP A 54 10.04 0.19 5.52
N GLY A 55 10.72 -0.91 5.88
CA GLY A 55 10.34 -1.77 6.99
C GLY A 55 9.02 -2.52 6.78
N VAL A 56 8.63 -2.81 5.54
CA VAL A 56 7.45 -3.61 5.19
C VAL A 56 7.88 -4.87 4.43
N SER A 57 7.32 -6.03 4.77
CA SER A 57 7.52 -7.29 4.03
C SER A 57 6.28 -7.76 3.26
N THR A 58 5.12 -7.11 3.43
CA THR A 58 3.86 -7.50 2.80
C THR A 58 2.99 -6.28 2.52
N ALA A 59 2.37 -6.24 1.34
CA ALA A 59 1.48 -5.15 0.94
C ALA A 59 0.14 -5.65 0.41
N TYR A 60 -0.94 -4.98 0.79
CA TYR A 60 -2.22 -4.97 0.09
C TYR A 60 -2.23 -3.81 -0.90
N VAL A 61 -2.52 -4.11 -2.17
CA VAL A 61 -2.41 -3.15 -3.27
C VAL A 61 -3.76 -2.96 -3.95
N THR A 62 -4.21 -1.71 -4.04
CA THR A 62 -5.32 -1.30 -4.93
C THR A 62 -4.77 -0.38 -6.01
N TYR A 63 -4.99 -0.75 -7.26
CA TYR A 63 -4.60 0.03 -8.41
C TYR A 63 -5.85 0.49 -9.18
N GLN A 64 -5.80 1.70 -9.72
CA GLN A 64 -6.83 2.27 -10.59
C GLN A 64 -6.14 2.62 -11.93
N PRO A 65 -6.74 2.32 -13.10
CA PRO A 65 -8.12 1.88 -13.32
C PRO A 65 -8.41 0.41 -13.02
N ASP A 66 -7.47 -0.52 -13.27
CA ASP A 66 -7.61 -1.95 -12.99
C ASP A 66 -6.21 -2.62 -13.03
N LEU A 67 -5.99 -3.72 -12.32
CA LEU A 67 -4.73 -4.48 -12.37
C LEU A 67 -4.57 -5.31 -13.66
N ALA A 68 -5.65 -5.55 -14.40
CA ALA A 68 -5.68 -6.34 -15.62
C ALA A 68 -5.39 -5.51 -16.89
N VAL A 69 -5.21 -4.19 -16.77
CA VAL A 69 -4.86 -3.33 -17.92
C VAL A 69 -3.37 -3.40 -18.24
N GLU A 70 -3.06 -3.23 -19.52
CA GLU A 70 -1.70 -3.09 -20.00
C GLU A 70 -1.00 -1.92 -19.28
N GLY A 71 0.20 -2.17 -18.74
CA GLY A 71 0.96 -1.21 -17.93
C GLY A 71 0.85 -1.36 -16.41
N ALA A 72 -0.13 -2.12 -15.88
CA ALA A 72 -0.25 -2.35 -14.43
C ALA A 72 0.96 -3.09 -13.83
N VAL A 73 1.52 -4.06 -14.55
CA VAL A 73 2.72 -4.80 -14.13
C VAL A 73 3.94 -3.87 -14.08
N ALA A 74 4.10 -2.97 -15.05
CA ALA A 74 5.17 -1.99 -15.01
C ALA A 74 5.01 -1.04 -13.81
N ALA A 75 3.79 -0.54 -13.59
CA ALA A 75 3.50 0.35 -12.46
C ALA A 75 3.66 -0.31 -11.08
N THR A 76 3.47 -1.63 -10.97
CA THR A 76 3.59 -2.38 -9.69
C THR A 76 4.95 -3.05 -9.50
N GLY A 77 5.65 -3.42 -10.57
CA GLY A 77 6.93 -4.13 -10.54
C GLY A 77 8.18 -3.25 -10.39
N VAL A 78 8.05 -1.93 -10.54
CA VAL A 78 9.14 -0.96 -10.30
C VAL A 78 9.50 -0.87 -8.81
N TRP A 79 8.59 -1.27 -7.94
CA TRP A 79 8.72 -1.19 -6.49
C TRP A 79 9.35 -2.46 -5.92
N ARG A 80 10.62 -2.39 -5.52
CA ARG A 80 11.28 -3.46 -4.78
C ARG A 80 11.46 -3.06 -3.32
N ALA A 81 11.06 -3.96 -2.43
CA ALA A 81 11.37 -3.89 -1.00
C ALA A 81 12.83 -4.24 -0.73
#